data_AF-A0A382ME05-F1
#
_entry.id   AF-A0A382ME05-F1
#
_cell.length_a   1.000
_cell.length_b   1.000
_cell.length_c   1.000
_cell.angle_alpha   90.00
_cell.angle_beta   90.00
_cell.angle_gamma   90.00
#
_symmetry.space_group_name_H-M   'P 1'
#
loop_
_entity.id
_entity.type
_entity.pdbx_description
1 polymer ?
#
loop_
_entity_poly.entity_id
_entity_poly.type
_entity_poly.pdbx_seq_one_letter_code
_entity_poly.pdbx_strand_id
1 'polypeptide(L)'
;TDPADYMMATILSSQGEALDRYYPLDISDTDLDGDGNNEVVISNLYSTEASQPQIIVLEHSSFSWDWEGGNEDYHLAPNWSIAAIGEKSINDSLFQSDPTGNSRTVIGGMDMDMDGKHEVIATDYAGGRVVVYEMDMANNAFDVVWSSPVVEARNHVYNPRTVNVGDLDGDGKQEIVFPSSNVDAEGYHIYEWDGVEGSDNYGEQPSAICAVEVAICCGDDGAGFRGDHERLTIFDIDGDGQQELITAIRRGSPRGALVVSLSPNDDLEHNSGGGLETWVTEFQTNSNTYGGGSPYHALPADLNGDGNYEVVNHHWNYFNLYNFSATGPDTYVIADSGSAGSYYQPTYPSDEFSLFGGYAYDVDGDQNHEVYYADYGGSWSVNAG
;
A
#
# COMPACT_ATOMS: atom_id res chain seq x y z
N THR A 1 7.80 25.92 10.38
CA THR A 1 7.85 26.99 9.34
C THR A 1 6.41 27.47 9.20
N ASP A 2 5.85 27.98 8.09
CA ASP A 2 4.39 27.92 7.96
C ASP A 2 4.08 26.56 7.30
N PRO A 3 3.45 25.60 8.00
CA PRO A 3 3.19 24.26 7.43
C PRO A 3 2.24 24.31 6.24
N ALA A 4 1.56 25.45 6.00
CA ALA A 4 0.74 25.67 4.81
C ALA A 4 1.53 26.27 3.62
N ASP A 5 2.81 26.61 3.77
CA ASP A 5 3.65 27.18 2.71
C ASP A 5 4.41 26.08 1.96
N TYR A 6 3.72 25.43 1.02
CA TYR A 6 4.28 24.39 0.15
C TYR A 6 4.36 24.86 -1.31
N MET A 7 5.39 24.41 -2.01
CA MET A 7 5.52 24.57 -3.46
C MET A 7 5.16 23.26 -4.16
N MET A 8 4.24 23.32 -5.12
CA MET A 8 3.98 22.20 -6.01
C MET A 8 4.81 22.37 -7.29
N ALA A 9 5.53 21.31 -7.66
CA ALA A 9 6.22 21.19 -8.94
C ALA A 9 5.78 19.90 -9.63
N THR A 10 5.67 19.94 -10.96
CA THR A 10 5.39 18.74 -11.75
C THR A 10 6.69 17.97 -11.93
N ILE A 11 6.77 16.75 -11.40
CA ILE A 11 7.91 15.83 -11.54
C ILE A 11 7.84 15.06 -12.86
N LEU A 12 6.68 14.49 -13.16
CA LEU A 12 6.39 13.76 -14.39
C LEU A 12 5.06 14.28 -14.94
N SER A 13 4.98 14.50 -16.25
CA SER A 13 3.72 14.83 -16.93
C SER A 13 3.47 13.92 -18.11
N SER A 14 2.26 13.37 -18.22
CA SER A 14 1.84 12.66 -19.42
C SER A 14 0.83 13.48 -20.20
N GLN A 15 1.00 13.58 -21.53
CA GLN A 15 0.14 14.40 -22.39
C GLN A 15 -1.14 13.67 -22.85
N GLY A 16 -1.40 12.47 -22.34
CA GLY A 16 -2.74 11.88 -22.38
C GLY A 16 -3.11 11.15 -23.67
N GLU A 17 -2.17 10.48 -24.33
CA GLU A 17 -2.59 9.32 -25.11
C GLU A 17 -3.08 8.24 -24.14
N ALA A 18 -3.97 7.35 -24.61
CA ALA A 18 -4.57 6.33 -23.75
C ALA A 18 -3.54 5.41 -23.07
N LEU A 19 -2.26 5.48 -23.46
CA LEU A 19 -1.14 4.64 -23.07
C LEU A 19 -0.23 5.29 -21.99
N ASP A 20 -0.53 6.51 -21.54
CA ASP A 20 0.34 7.30 -20.64
C ASP A 20 -0.34 7.65 -19.30
N ARG A 21 -1.03 6.71 -18.65
CA ARG A 21 -1.73 7.01 -17.39
C ARG A 21 -1.03 6.33 -16.23
N TYR A 22 -0.33 7.12 -15.41
CA TYR A 22 0.49 6.62 -14.31
C TYR A 22 -0.24 6.73 -12.96
N TYR A 23 -0.54 5.60 -12.33
CA TYR A 23 -0.95 5.47 -10.93
C TYR A 23 -1.07 3.97 -10.56
N PRO A 24 -0.97 3.60 -9.27
CA PRO A 24 -0.61 4.47 -8.15
C PRO A 24 0.88 4.80 -8.13
N LEU A 25 1.21 5.75 -7.27
CA LEU A 25 2.56 6.13 -6.93
C LEU A 25 2.88 5.58 -5.55
N ASP A 26 4.10 5.13 -5.39
CA ASP A 26 4.71 4.79 -4.13
C ASP A 26 6.04 5.53 -4.01
N ILE A 27 6.34 6.02 -2.82
CA ILE A 27 7.67 6.56 -2.51
C ILE A 27 8.36 5.44 -1.75
N SER A 28 9.54 5.05 -2.20
CA SER A 28 10.27 4.00 -1.53
C SER A 28 10.53 4.36 -0.07
N ASP A 29 10.40 3.38 0.83
CA ASP A 29 10.78 3.53 2.23
C ASP A 29 12.29 3.54 2.43
N THR A 30 13.07 3.16 1.40
CA THR A 30 14.53 3.21 1.38
C THR A 30 15.05 4.04 0.21
N ASP A 31 16.36 4.29 0.25
CA ASP A 31 17.13 4.96 -0.78
C ASP A 31 17.77 3.88 -1.64
N LEU A 32 17.22 3.66 -2.85
CA LEU A 32 17.49 2.49 -3.70
C LEU A 32 18.91 2.49 -4.24
N ASP A 33 19.45 3.67 -4.55
CA ASP A 33 20.77 3.83 -5.16
C ASP A 33 21.85 4.29 -4.17
N GLY A 34 21.46 4.62 -2.93
CA GLY A 34 22.33 4.99 -1.83
C GLY A 34 22.83 6.43 -1.90
N ASP A 35 22.19 7.31 -2.69
CA ASP A 35 22.59 8.71 -2.85
C ASP A 35 22.03 9.66 -1.78
N GLY A 36 21.13 9.15 -0.93
CA GLY A 36 20.47 9.84 0.15
C GLY A 36 19.08 10.38 -0.18
N ASN A 37 18.53 10.09 -1.37
CA ASN A 37 17.16 10.42 -1.77
C ASN A 37 16.34 9.14 -1.98
N ASN A 38 15.06 9.17 -1.62
CA ASN A 38 14.17 8.04 -1.89
C ASN A 38 13.56 8.17 -3.30
N GLU A 39 13.53 7.06 -4.02
CA GLU A 39 12.96 6.96 -5.35
C GLU A 39 11.44 6.84 -5.33
N VAL A 40 10.85 7.10 -6.49
CA VAL A 40 9.40 7.03 -6.69
C VAL A 40 9.06 5.93 -7.69
N VAL A 41 8.25 4.97 -7.26
CA VAL A 41 7.79 3.87 -8.12
C VAL A 41 6.37 4.15 -8.61
N ILE A 42 6.17 4.04 -9.91
CA ILE A 42 4.87 4.25 -10.56
C ILE A 42 4.55 3.11 -11.54
N SER A 43 3.26 2.82 -11.71
CA SER A 43 2.80 1.86 -12.72
C SER A 43 1.97 2.50 -13.83
N ASN A 44 2.06 1.95 -15.05
CA ASN A 44 1.31 2.40 -16.22
C ASN A 44 -0.03 1.63 -16.34
N LEU A 45 -1.14 2.35 -16.22
CA LEU A 45 -2.50 1.81 -16.26
C LEU A 45 -2.88 1.11 -17.57
N TYR A 46 -2.28 1.51 -18.69
CA TYR A 46 -2.78 1.14 -20.01
C TYR A 46 -1.68 0.68 -20.95
N SER A 47 -0.67 0.00 -20.41
CA SER A 47 0.28 -0.70 -21.24
C SER A 47 -0.46 -1.82 -22.00
N THR A 48 -0.59 -1.69 -23.33
CA THR A 48 -1.27 -2.67 -24.21
C THR A 48 -0.28 -3.49 -25.04
N GLU A 49 0.94 -3.02 -25.20
CA GLU A 49 1.99 -3.66 -26.00
C GLU A 49 3.10 -4.21 -25.11
N ALA A 50 3.73 -5.29 -25.54
CA ALA A 50 4.74 -5.99 -24.74
C ALA A 50 5.93 -5.10 -24.36
N SER A 51 6.37 -4.20 -25.24
CA SER A 51 7.53 -3.33 -25.02
C SER A 51 7.22 -2.04 -24.27
N GLN A 52 6.00 -1.87 -23.76
CA GLN A 52 5.64 -0.65 -23.05
C GLN A 52 6.05 -0.73 -21.58
N PRO A 53 6.55 0.39 -21.00
CA PRO A 53 6.78 0.49 -19.56
C PRO A 53 5.50 0.16 -18.79
N GLN A 54 5.59 -0.83 -17.92
CA GLN A 54 4.58 -1.23 -16.96
C GLN A 54 4.91 -0.66 -15.57
N ILE A 55 6.19 -0.68 -15.20
CA ILE A 55 6.74 -0.15 -13.95
C ILE A 55 7.84 0.83 -14.33
N ILE A 56 7.88 1.99 -13.66
CA ILE A 56 8.93 2.99 -13.82
C ILE A 56 9.38 3.41 -12.43
N VAL A 57 10.70 3.47 -12.24
CA VAL A 57 11.33 4.01 -11.03
C VAL A 57 11.93 5.36 -11.41
N LEU A 58 11.47 6.42 -10.73
CA LEU A 58 11.96 7.77 -10.90
C LEU A 58 12.95 8.09 -9.80
N GLU A 59 14.05 8.70 -10.19
CA GLU A 59 15.15 9.05 -9.29
C GLU A 59 15.41 10.56 -9.33
N HIS A 60 15.59 11.16 -8.16
CA HIS A 60 15.92 12.58 -7.98
C HIS A 60 17.43 12.81 -7.97
N SER A 61 18.07 12.56 -9.10
CA SER A 61 19.52 12.65 -9.16
C SER A 61 20.01 14.11 -9.18
N SER A 62 20.95 14.44 -8.29
CA SER A 62 21.70 15.70 -8.34
C SER A 62 22.74 15.71 -9.48
N PHE A 63 22.24 15.71 -10.72
CA PHE A 63 22.93 16.02 -11.98
C PHE A 63 24.34 15.41 -12.15
N SER A 64 24.42 14.24 -12.79
CA SER A 64 25.63 13.84 -13.54
C SER A 64 25.34 13.89 -15.05
N TRP A 65 26.22 14.53 -15.81
CA TRP A 65 26.05 14.77 -17.24
C TRP A 65 26.25 13.45 -18.01
N ASP A 66 25.18 12.78 -18.43
CA ASP A 66 25.25 11.82 -19.52
C ASP A 66 24.58 12.38 -20.78
N TRP A 67 25.28 12.30 -21.90
CA TRP A 67 24.90 12.96 -23.16
C TRP A 67 23.95 12.11 -24.02
N GLU A 68 23.56 10.92 -23.56
CA GLU A 68 22.64 10.05 -24.27
C GLU A 68 21.20 10.40 -23.89
N GLY A 69 20.53 11.13 -24.79
CA GLY A 69 19.19 11.67 -24.58
C GLY A 69 18.12 10.61 -24.24
N GLY A 70 17.04 11.08 -23.61
CA GLY A 70 15.88 10.28 -23.21
C GLY A 70 14.92 11.02 -22.29
N ASN A 71 15.40 12.04 -21.56
CA ASN A 71 14.59 12.78 -20.59
C ASN A 71 13.46 13.62 -21.23
N GLU A 72 13.66 14.04 -22.49
CA GLU A 72 12.68 14.85 -23.24
C GLU A 72 11.44 14.04 -23.66
N ASP A 73 11.60 12.72 -23.87
CA ASP A 73 10.54 11.82 -24.35
C ASP A 73 9.55 11.46 -23.23
N TYR A 74 10.00 11.46 -21.97
CA TYR A 74 9.17 11.14 -20.80
C TYR A 74 8.62 12.38 -20.07
N HIS A 75 8.98 13.59 -20.49
CA HIS A 75 8.52 14.85 -19.88
C HIS A 75 8.77 14.94 -18.37
N LEU A 76 9.97 14.57 -17.93
CA LEU A 76 10.42 14.69 -16.54
C LEU A 76 10.90 16.11 -16.20
N ALA A 77 10.81 16.47 -14.93
CA ALA A 77 11.33 17.71 -14.38
C ALA A 77 12.87 17.73 -14.39
N PRO A 78 13.49 18.92 -14.33
CA PRO A 78 14.92 19.02 -14.07
C PRO A 78 15.32 18.25 -12.80
N ASN A 79 16.48 17.57 -12.85
CA ASN A 79 17.03 16.74 -11.78
C ASN A 79 16.21 15.48 -11.45
N TRP A 80 15.32 15.07 -12.35
CA TRP A 80 14.69 13.75 -12.30
C TRP A 80 15.15 12.91 -13.49
N SER A 81 15.35 11.62 -13.24
CA SER A 81 15.73 10.60 -14.21
C SER A 81 14.91 9.33 -14.02
N ILE A 82 14.97 8.42 -15.00
CA ILE A 82 14.42 7.07 -14.85
C ILE A 82 15.57 6.15 -14.41
N ALA A 83 15.45 5.54 -13.23
CA ALA A 83 16.41 4.58 -12.71
C ALA A 83 16.19 3.18 -13.32
N ALA A 84 14.94 2.74 -13.46
CA ALA A 84 14.61 1.44 -14.02
C ALA A 84 13.27 1.45 -14.76
N ILE A 85 13.15 0.58 -15.77
CA ILE A 85 11.91 0.33 -16.50
C ILE A 85 11.61 -1.17 -16.52
N GLY A 86 10.47 -1.55 -15.95
CA GLY A 86 9.88 -2.88 -16.12
C GLY A 86 8.93 -2.87 -17.30
N GLU A 87 9.30 -3.48 -18.42
CA GLU A 87 8.39 -3.64 -19.56
C GLU A 87 7.25 -4.62 -19.23
N LYS A 88 6.08 -4.45 -19.85
CA LYS A 88 4.97 -5.40 -19.73
C LYS A 88 5.35 -6.83 -20.10
N SER A 89 6.29 -6.99 -21.03
CA SER A 89 6.81 -8.27 -21.52
C SER A 89 7.59 -9.07 -20.48
N ILE A 90 8.10 -8.41 -19.43
CA ILE A 90 8.99 -9.04 -18.45
C ILE A 90 8.25 -10.07 -17.58
N ASN A 91 6.95 -9.89 -17.44
CA ASN A 91 6.06 -10.79 -16.74
C ASN A 91 5.59 -11.94 -17.62
N ASP A 92 4.96 -12.93 -17.00
CA ASP A 92 4.35 -14.02 -17.74
C ASP A 92 3.13 -13.58 -18.59
N SER A 93 2.69 -14.49 -19.47
CA SER A 93 1.57 -14.23 -20.37
C SER A 93 0.23 -14.01 -19.65
N LEU A 94 0.09 -14.48 -18.40
CA LEU A 94 -1.14 -14.30 -17.63
C LEU A 94 -1.23 -12.86 -17.15
N PHE A 95 -0.17 -12.33 -16.54
CA PHE A 95 -0.10 -10.92 -16.15
C PHE A 95 -0.33 -10.00 -17.36
N GLN A 96 0.25 -10.33 -18.51
CA GLN A 96 0.08 -9.56 -19.75
C GLN A 96 -1.39 -9.51 -20.23
N SER A 97 -2.20 -10.49 -19.84
CA SER A 97 -3.62 -10.59 -20.21
C SER A 97 -4.57 -9.79 -19.32
N ASP A 98 -4.06 -9.05 -18.33
CA ASP A 98 -4.87 -8.26 -17.40
C ASP A 98 -5.89 -7.38 -18.16
N PRO A 99 -7.20 -7.54 -17.92
CA PRO A 99 -8.25 -6.84 -18.66
C PRO A 99 -8.30 -5.34 -18.37
N THR A 100 -7.64 -4.88 -17.31
CA THR A 100 -7.52 -3.46 -16.94
C THR A 100 -6.23 -2.83 -17.44
N GLY A 101 -5.26 -3.66 -17.86
CA GLY A 101 -3.99 -3.24 -18.43
C GLY A 101 -2.87 -2.99 -17.42
N ASN A 102 -3.07 -3.19 -16.10
CA ASN A 102 -2.10 -2.82 -15.06
C ASN A 102 -2.29 -3.52 -13.71
N SER A 103 -1.25 -3.45 -12.87
CA SER A 103 -1.31 -3.59 -11.43
C SER A 103 -2.09 -2.45 -10.77
N ARG A 104 -2.97 -2.77 -9.81
CA ARG A 104 -3.71 -1.78 -9.04
C ARG A 104 -2.85 -1.07 -8.01
N THR A 105 -1.83 -1.76 -7.49
CA THR A 105 -0.79 -1.26 -6.60
C THR A 105 0.57 -1.74 -7.06
N VAL A 106 1.56 -0.87 -6.89
CA VAL A 106 2.98 -1.18 -6.91
C VAL A 106 3.59 -0.59 -5.63
N ILE A 107 4.47 -1.33 -4.97
CA ILE A 107 5.30 -0.85 -3.85
C ILE A 107 6.76 -1.16 -4.17
N GLY A 108 7.72 -0.38 -3.68
CA GLY A 108 9.11 -0.58 -4.09
C GLY A 108 10.17 -0.10 -3.10
N GLY A 109 11.32 -0.76 -3.18
CA GLY A 109 12.51 -0.48 -2.40
C GLY A 109 12.57 -1.10 -1.03
N MET A 110 12.12 -2.33 -0.96
CA MET A 110 12.41 -3.19 0.17
C MET A 110 13.62 -4.04 -0.22
N ASP A 111 14.52 -4.38 0.70
CA ASP A 111 15.59 -5.39 0.51
C ASP A 111 15.17 -6.63 1.32
N MET A 112 14.23 -7.37 0.74
CA MET A 112 13.44 -8.41 1.41
C MET A 112 14.21 -9.71 1.56
N ASP A 113 15.17 -9.98 0.68
CA ASP A 113 16.03 -11.15 0.73
C ASP A 113 17.45 -10.83 1.26
N MET A 114 17.70 -9.58 1.65
CA MET A 114 18.92 -9.09 2.27
C MET A 114 20.17 -9.22 1.39
N ASP A 115 20.03 -9.26 0.07
CA ASP A 115 21.15 -9.33 -0.88
C ASP A 115 21.73 -7.95 -1.24
N GLY A 116 21.06 -6.87 -0.82
CA GLY A 116 21.45 -5.48 -1.04
C GLY A 116 20.98 -4.90 -2.37
N LYS A 117 20.24 -5.66 -3.18
CA LYS A 117 19.34 -5.12 -4.18
C LYS A 117 17.97 -4.92 -3.56
N HIS A 118 17.08 -4.33 -4.34
CA HIS A 118 15.81 -3.87 -3.84
C HIS A 118 14.68 -4.41 -4.71
N GLU A 119 13.62 -4.87 -4.05
CA GLU A 119 12.45 -5.43 -4.68
C GLU A 119 11.38 -4.38 -4.97
N VAL A 120 10.61 -4.67 -6.00
CA VAL A 120 9.35 -4.03 -6.32
C VAL A 120 8.27 -5.10 -6.36
N ILE A 121 7.09 -4.82 -5.82
CA ILE A 121 5.97 -5.77 -5.82
C ILE A 121 4.77 -5.14 -6.51
N ALA A 122 4.19 -5.85 -7.48
CA ALA A 122 3.01 -5.42 -8.22
C ALA A 122 1.85 -6.42 -8.05
N THR A 123 0.64 -5.91 -7.84
CA THR A 123 -0.58 -6.75 -7.85
C THR A 123 -0.93 -7.23 -9.27
N ASP A 124 -1.52 -8.42 -9.39
CA ASP A 124 -1.96 -9.01 -10.66
C ASP A 124 -3.42 -9.48 -10.56
N TYR A 125 -4.36 -8.77 -11.21
CA TYR A 125 -5.75 -9.22 -11.24
C TYR A 125 -5.94 -10.45 -12.11
N ALA A 126 -5.18 -10.65 -13.19
CA ALA A 126 -5.35 -11.80 -14.06
C ALA A 126 -5.07 -13.10 -13.29
N GLY A 127 -4.00 -13.13 -12.50
CA GLY A 127 -3.63 -14.25 -11.64
C GLY A 127 -4.28 -14.26 -10.25
N GLY A 128 -4.85 -13.14 -9.78
CA GLY A 128 -5.32 -13.02 -8.40
C GLY A 128 -4.16 -13.13 -7.40
N ARG A 129 -3.00 -12.58 -7.75
CA ARG A 129 -1.70 -12.80 -7.09
C ARG A 129 -0.90 -11.50 -7.02
N VAL A 130 0.34 -11.60 -6.55
CA VAL A 130 1.35 -10.54 -6.66
C VAL A 130 2.59 -11.07 -7.40
N VAL A 131 3.34 -10.16 -8.01
CA VAL A 131 4.60 -10.42 -8.74
C VAL A 131 5.70 -9.59 -8.11
N VAL A 132 6.82 -10.23 -7.76
CA VAL A 132 8.00 -9.61 -7.16
C VAL A 132 9.09 -9.51 -8.22
N TYR A 133 9.65 -8.32 -8.32
CA TYR A 133 10.74 -7.99 -9.22
C TYR A 133 11.93 -7.55 -8.37
N GLU A 134 13.11 -7.99 -8.73
CA GLU A 134 14.36 -7.47 -8.19
C GLU A 134 14.87 -6.37 -9.14
N MET A 135 15.33 -5.24 -8.60
CA MET A 135 15.90 -4.15 -9.37
C MET A 135 17.38 -4.38 -9.67
N ASP A 136 17.71 -4.43 -10.96
CA ASP A 136 19.08 -4.36 -11.44
C ASP A 136 19.43 -2.92 -11.81
N MET A 137 19.82 -2.15 -10.80
CA MET A 137 20.24 -0.75 -10.94
C MET A 137 21.46 -0.59 -11.87
N ALA A 138 22.29 -1.62 -12.03
CA ALA A 138 23.46 -1.54 -12.91
C ALA A 138 23.10 -1.61 -14.40
N ASN A 139 21.94 -2.19 -14.73
CA ASN A 139 21.47 -2.36 -16.11
C ASN A 139 20.14 -1.64 -16.39
N ASN A 140 19.65 -0.83 -15.45
CA ASN A 140 18.35 -0.12 -15.51
C ASN A 140 17.19 -1.08 -15.83
N ALA A 141 17.23 -2.27 -15.25
CA ALA A 141 16.36 -3.39 -15.59
C ALA A 141 15.72 -4.00 -14.33
N PHE A 142 14.77 -4.89 -14.57
CA PHE A 142 14.15 -5.71 -13.54
C PHE A 142 14.36 -7.18 -13.89
N ASP A 143 14.36 -8.04 -12.88
CA ASP A 143 14.18 -9.49 -13.05
C ASP A 143 12.96 -9.92 -12.26
N VAL A 144 12.10 -10.78 -12.85
CA VAL A 144 11.00 -11.39 -12.09
C VAL A 144 11.58 -12.55 -11.29
N VAL A 145 11.63 -12.37 -9.97
CA VAL A 145 12.29 -13.31 -9.06
C VAL A 145 11.31 -14.22 -8.35
N TRP A 146 10.09 -13.74 -8.07
CA TRP A 146 9.03 -14.54 -7.47
C TRP A 146 7.64 -14.08 -7.88
N SER A 147 6.65 -14.96 -7.73
CA SER A 147 5.23 -14.61 -7.82
C SER A 147 4.45 -15.55 -6.92
N SER A 148 3.44 -15.01 -6.21
CA SER A 148 2.55 -15.89 -5.45
C SER A 148 1.78 -16.80 -6.43
N PRO A 149 1.36 -18.00 -5.99
CA PRO A 149 0.59 -18.91 -6.83
C PRO A 149 -0.66 -18.27 -7.46
N VAL A 150 -1.02 -18.72 -8.66
CA VAL A 150 -2.25 -18.29 -9.33
C VAL A 150 -3.47 -18.80 -8.57
N VAL A 151 -4.42 -17.90 -8.31
CA VAL A 151 -5.71 -18.23 -7.70
C VAL A 151 -6.72 -18.60 -8.79
N GLU A 152 -6.84 -19.90 -9.03
CA GLU A 152 -7.69 -20.47 -10.10
C GLU A 152 -9.18 -20.19 -9.89
N ALA A 153 -9.65 -20.27 -8.65
CA ALA A 153 -11.05 -20.06 -8.29
C ALA A 153 -11.18 -18.91 -7.29
N ARG A 154 -11.91 -17.87 -7.71
CA ARG A 154 -12.06 -16.62 -6.97
C ARG A 154 -13.50 -16.15 -6.94
N ASN A 155 -13.88 -15.51 -5.84
CA ASN A 155 -15.20 -14.88 -5.70
C ASN A 155 -15.28 -13.53 -6.44
N HIS A 156 -14.16 -12.81 -6.58
CA HIS A 156 -14.13 -11.46 -7.18
C HIS A 156 -12.96 -11.31 -8.16
N VAL A 157 -13.20 -10.59 -9.27
CA VAL A 157 -12.24 -10.49 -10.41
C VAL A 157 -11.28 -9.31 -10.34
N TYR A 158 -11.46 -8.37 -9.41
CA TYR A 158 -10.61 -7.19 -9.22
C TYR A 158 -9.94 -7.22 -7.84
N ASN A 159 -9.19 -8.28 -7.59
CA ASN A 159 -8.48 -8.61 -6.35
C ASN A 159 -7.19 -9.39 -6.70
N PRO A 160 -6.04 -9.13 -6.04
CA PRO A 160 -5.79 -8.13 -5.00
C PRO A 160 -5.70 -6.71 -5.56
N ARG A 161 -6.09 -5.72 -4.74
CA ARG A 161 -5.98 -4.28 -5.08
C ARG A 161 -4.78 -3.58 -4.48
N THR A 162 -4.23 -4.15 -3.42
CA THR A 162 -3.15 -3.60 -2.60
C THR A 162 -2.28 -4.76 -2.13
N VAL A 163 -1.03 -4.43 -1.80
CA VAL A 163 -0.03 -5.32 -1.20
C VAL A 163 0.81 -4.45 -0.27
N ASN A 164 1.31 -5.01 0.82
CA ASN A 164 2.33 -4.40 1.65
C ASN A 164 3.28 -5.49 2.20
N VAL A 165 4.39 -5.08 2.78
CA VAL A 165 5.35 -5.96 3.45
C VAL A 165 5.55 -5.54 4.90
N GLY A 166 6.01 -6.47 5.73
CA GLY A 166 6.39 -6.23 7.12
C GLY A 166 6.82 -7.50 7.81
N ASP A 167 7.26 -7.38 9.06
CA ASP A 167 7.70 -8.47 9.94
C ASP A 167 6.64 -8.64 11.04
N LEU A 168 5.61 -9.43 10.75
CA LEU A 168 4.39 -9.56 11.56
C LEU A 168 4.60 -10.42 12.82
N ASP A 169 5.54 -11.36 12.78
CA ASP A 169 5.88 -12.21 13.94
C ASP A 169 7.19 -11.81 14.65
N GLY A 170 7.92 -10.84 14.11
CA GLY A 170 9.08 -10.21 14.76
C GLY A 170 10.34 -11.08 14.70
N ASP A 171 10.44 -11.97 13.72
CA ASP A 171 11.53 -12.92 13.62
C ASP A 171 12.67 -12.43 12.69
N GLY A 172 12.47 -11.28 12.04
CA GLY A 172 13.40 -10.63 11.14
C GLY A 172 13.28 -11.08 9.69
N LYS A 173 12.35 -11.98 9.37
CA LYS A 173 11.92 -12.26 8.00
C LYS A 173 10.78 -11.34 7.63
N GLN A 174 10.68 -11.06 6.33
CA GLN A 174 9.63 -10.18 5.82
C GLN A 174 8.52 -11.02 5.18
N GLU A 175 7.28 -10.60 5.43
CA GLU A 175 6.09 -11.19 4.85
C GLU A 175 5.49 -10.30 3.78
N ILE A 176 5.10 -10.90 2.67
CA ILE A 176 4.28 -10.24 1.65
C ILE A 176 2.81 -10.47 1.97
N VAL A 177 2.05 -9.39 2.15
CA VAL A 177 0.65 -9.43 2.60
C VAL A 177 -0.29 -8.78 1.60
N PHE A 178 -1.32 -9.50 1.18
CA PHE A 178 -2.36 -8.95 0.30
C PHE A 178 -3.72 -9.65 0.50
N PRO A 179 -4.84 -8.95 0.26
CA PRO A 179 -6.16 -9.57 0.37
C PRO A 179 -6.43 -10.52 -0.81
N SER A 180 -6.96 -11.70 -0.53
CA SER A 180 -7.31 -12.72 -1.51
C SER A 180 -8.77 -13.16 -1.39
N SER A 181 -9.44 -13.27 -2.54
CA SER A 181 -10.82 -13.77 -2.64
C SER A 181 -10.90 -15.23 -3.11
N ASN A 182 -9.84 -16.00 -2.86
CA ASN A 182 -9.78 -17.45 -3.12
C ASN A 182 -10.97 -18.16 -2.45
N VAL A 183 -11.74 -18.94 -3.22
CA VAL A 183 -13.02 -19.56 -2.77
C VAL A 183 -12.90 -20.53 -1.59
N ASP A 184 -11.69 -21.02 -1.30
CA ASP A 184 -11.43 -21.97 -0.21
C ASP A 184 -10.57 -21.35 0.91
N ALA A 185 -10.23 -20.06 0.79
CA ALA A 185 -9.17 -19.41 1.55
C ALA A 185 -9.30 -17.88 1.53
N GLU A 186 -10.50 -17.32 1.72
CA GLU A 186 -10.69 -15.87 1.74
C GLU A 186 -10.02 -15.23 2.96
N GLY A 187 -9.42 -14.06 2.77
CA GLY A 187 -8.74 -13.30 3.83
C GLY A 187 -7.50 -12.60 3.31
N TYR A 188 -6.62 -12.17 4.21
CA TYR A 188 -5.31 -11.65 3.86
C TYR A 188 -4.32 -12.82 3.78
N HIS A 189 -3.77 -13.06 2.58
CA HIS A 189 -2.73 -14.07 2.37
C HIS A 189 -1.39 -13.46 2.74
N ILE A 190 -0.60 -14.24 3.47
CA ILE A 190 0.68 -13.83 4.03
C ILE A 190 1.71 -14.87 3.59
N TYR A 191 2.75 -14.43 2.88
CA TYR A 191 3.83 -15.27 2.39
C TYR A 191 5.14 -14.83 3.05
N GLU A 192 5.68 -15.66 3.92
CA GLU A 192 6.92 -15.41 4.68
C GLU A 192 8.14 -15.79 3.82
N TRP A 193 9.19 -14.97 3.87
CA TRP A 193 10.49 -15.28 3.30
C TRP A 193 11.14 -16.52 3.99
N ASP A 194 11.99 -17.27 3.29
CA ASP A 194 12.63 -18.47 3.84
C ASP A 194 13.83 -18.19 4.78
N GLY A 195 14.27 -16.93 4.85
CA GLY A 195 15.34 -16.49 5.74
C GLY A 195 16.75 -16.76 5.21
N VAL A 196 16.90 -17.12 3.94
CA VAL A 196 18.19 -17.37 3.31
C VAL A 196 18.61 -16.17 2.48
N GLU A 197 19.61 -15.42 2.96
CA GLU A 197 20.18 -14.25 2.25
C GLU A 197 20.40 -14.51 0.75
N GLY A 198 19.80 -13.69 -0.12
CA GLY A 198 19.81 -13.84 -1.58
C GLY A 198 18.81 -14.85 -2.16
N SER A 199 17.79 -15.24 -1.40
CA SER A 199 16.75 -16.20 -1.82
C SER A 199 15.41 -15.51 -1.96
N ASP A 200 14.89 -15.35 -3.18
CA ASP A 200 13.52 -14.86 -3.42
C ASP A 200 12.42 -15.90 -3.14
N ASN A 201 12.60 -16.73 -2.13
CA ASN A 201 11.67 -17.82 -1.85
C ASN A 201 10.69 -17.44 -0.74
N TYR A 202 9.46 -17.12 -1.15
CA TYR A 202 8.32 -16.89 -0.25
C TYR A 202 7.30 -18.04 -0.25
N GLY A 203 7.67 -19.19 -0.84
CA GLY A 203 6.84 -20.39 -0.87
C GLY A 203 5.88 -20.49 -2.07
N GLU A 204 5.12 -21.60 -2.08
CA GLU A 204 4.09 -21.96 -3.09
C GLU A 204 2.69 -22.04 -2.47
N GLN A 205 2.54 -21.67 -1.20
CA GLN A 205 1.28 -21.52 -0.47
C GLN A 205 1.50 -20.50 0.66
N PRO A 206 0.46 -19.80 1.11
CA PRO A 206 0.61 -18.82 2.17
C PRO A 206 1.14 -19.47 3.45
N SER A 207 2.05 -18.78 4.15
CA SER A 207 2.46 -19.14 5.51
C SER A 207 1.32 -18.94 6.50
N ALA A 208 0.42 -17.98 6.24
CA ALA A 208 -0.76 -17.73 7.07
C ALA A 208 -1.90 -17.07 6.28
N ILE A 209 -3.12 -17.17 6.84
CA ILE A 209 -4.28 -16.45 6.32
C ILE A 209 -4.99 -15.73 7.48
N CYS A 210 -4.93 -14.40 7.47
CA CYS A 210 -5.72 -13.59 8.40
C CYS A 210 -7.16 -13.45 7.89
N ALA A 211 -8.08 -14.19 8.52
CA ALA A 211 -9.51 -14.20 8.19
C ALA A 211 -10.37 -13.34 9.14
N VAL A 212 -9.77 -12.46 9.95
CA VAL A 212 -10.50 -11.62 10.92
C VAL A 212 -11.55 -10.74 10.23
N GLU A 213 -11.19 -10.06 9.14
CA GLU A 213 -12.15 -9.26 8.38
C GLU A 213 -13.27 -10.13 7.77
N VAL A 214 -12.96 -11.35 7.30
CA VAL A 214 -13.96 -12.28 6.75
C VAL A 214 -15.04 -12.58 7.79
N ALA A 215 -14.63 -12.88 9.01
CA ALA A 215 -15.54 -13.13 10.13
C ALA A 215 -16.45 -11.91 10.43
N ILE A 216 -15.95 -10.68 10.24
CA ILE A 216 -16.69 -9.44 10.46
C ILE A 216 -17.62 -9.10 9.29
N CYS A 217 -17.12 -9.20 8.05
CA CYS A 217 -17.85 -8.74 6.87
C CYS A 217 -18.89 -9.72 6.37
N CYS A 218 -18.63 -11.01 6.57
CA CYS A 218 -19.12 -12.06 5.72
C CYS A 218 -19.58 -13.30 6.53
N GLY A 219 -19.12 -13.43 7.78
CA GLY A 219 -19.54 -14.49 8.70
C GLY A 219 -19.01 -15.85 8.25
N ASP A 220 -19.87 -16.88 8.26
CA ASP A 220 -19.48 -18.25 7.90
C ASP A 220 -19.30 -18.47 6.38
N ASP A 221 -19.70 -17.51 5.54
CA ASP A 221 -19.58 -17.57 4.08
C ASP A 221 -18.58 -16.52 3.58
N GLY A 222 -17.36 -16.98 3.29
CA GLY A 222 -16.26 -16.15 2.81
C GLY A 222 -16.52 -15.47 1.46
N ALA A 223 -17.51 -15.92 0.68
CA ALA A 223 -17.76 -15.39 -0.67
C ALA A 223 -18.09 -13.89 -0.71
N GLY A 224 -18.54 -13.33 0.42
CA GLY A 224 -18.76 -11.90 0.59
C GLY A 224 -17.47 -11.06 0.63
N PHE A 225 -16.32 -11.65 0.95
CA PHE A 225 -15.05 -10.95 1.15
C PHE A 225 -14.51 -10.52 -0.20
N ARG A 226 -14.48 -9.20 -0.41
CA ARG A 226 -14.02 -8.62 -1.67
C ARG A 226 -12.54 -8.31 -1.69
N GLY A 227 -11.94 -8.05 -0.52
CA GLY A 227 -10.59 -7.54 -0.46
C GLY A 227 -10.39 -6.26 -1.27
N ASP A 228 -11.44 -5.42 -1.42
CA ASP A 228 -11.42 -4.22 -2.28
C ASP A 228 -10.86 -2.99 -1.55
N HIS A 229 -9.74 -3.19 -0.86
CA HIS A 229 -8.98 -2.16 -0.14
C HIS A 229 -7.98 -1.48 -1.06
N GLU A 230 -7.88 -0.14 -0.97
CA GLU A 230 -6.93 0.62 -1.78
C GLU A 230 -5.60 0.85 -1.05
N ARG A 231 -5.56 0.59 0.27
CA ARG A 231 -4.38 0.66 1.12
C ARG A 231 -4.41 -0.44 2.18
N LEU A 232 -3.23 -0.91 2.52
CA LEU A 232 -2.90 -1.83 3.61
C LEU A 232 -1.72 -1.22 4.37
N THR A 233 -1.74 -1.26 5.70
CA THR A 233 -0.60 -0.81 6.51
C THR A 233 -0.16 -1.93 7.44
N ILE A 234 1.15 -2.13 7.54
CA ILE A 234 1.77 -3.00 8.53
C ILE A 234 2.74 -2.11 9.31
N PHE A 235 2.49 -1.95 10.61
CA PHE A 235 3.16 -0.93 11.42
C PHE A 235 2.97 -1.23 12.91
N ASP A 236 4.02 -1.08 13.71
CA ASP A 236 3.96 -1.09 15.19
C ASP A 236 3.29 0.22 15.67
N ILE A 237 1.96 0.23 15.74
CA ILE A 237 1.17 1.45 15.99
C ILE A 237 1.21 1.87 17.46
N ASP A 238 1.45 0.94 18.38
CA ASP A 238 1.35 1.18 19.81
C ASP A 238 2.68 1.11 20.58
N GLY A 239 3.77 0.81 19.88
CA GLY A 239 5.15 0.88 20.35
C GLY A 239 5.55 -0.30 21.23
N ASP A 240 4.89 -1.46 21.08
CA ASP A 240 5.19 -2.65 21.87
C ASP A 240 6.25 -3.57 21.23
N GLY A 241 6.63 -3.29 19.98
CA GLY A 241 7.63 -4.03 19.21
C GLY A 241 7.06 -5.14 18.32
N GLN A 242 5.75 -5.36 18.32
CA GLN A 242 5.02 -6.16 17.34
C GLN A 242 4.47 -5.25 16.23
N GLN A 243 4.34 -5.76 15.01
CA GLN A 243 3.70 -5.02 13.92
C GLN A 243 2.23 -5.44 13.76
N GLU A 244 1.36 -4.45 13.57
CA GLU A 244 -0.07 -4.70 13.37
C GLU A 244 -0.45 -4.64 11.90
N LEU A 245 -1.31 -5.56 11.49
CA LEU A 245 -2.07 -5.47 10.24
C LEU A 245 -3.23 -4.49 10.40
N ILE A 246 -3.05 -3.28 9.86
CA ILE A 246 -4.03 -2.19 9.94
C ILE A 246 -4.78 -2.09 8.61
N THR A 247 -6.09 -2.31 8.69
CA THR A 247 -6.99 -2.38 7.52
C THR A 247 -8.18 -1.46 7.69
N ALA A 248 -8.87 -1.20 6.57
CA ALA A 248 -10.11 -0.43 6.54
C ALA A 248 -11.23 -1.29 5.95
N ILE A 249 -12.05 -1.91 6.82
CA ILE A 249 -13.16 -2.81 6.47
C ILE A 249 -14.18 -2.05 5.62
N ARG A 250 -14.13 -2.27 4.31
CA ARG A 250 -14.94 -1.53 3.34
C ARG A 250 -16.33 -2.14 3.15
N ARG A 251 -16.40 -3.47 3.26
CA ARG A 251 -17.63 -4.26 3.15
C ARG A 251 -17.83 -4.94 4.50
N GLY A 252 -18.95 -4.71 5.17
CA GLY A 252 -19.19 -5.32 6.48
C GLY A 252 -20.12 -4.52 7.38
N SER A 253 -20.35 -5.05 8.58
CA SER A 253 -21.05 -4.39 9.67
C SER A 253 -20.51 -4.93 11.01
N PRO A 254 -19.66 -4.17 11.73
CA PRO A 254 -19.25 -2.80 11.44
C PRO A 254 -18.32 -2.66 10.21
N ARG A 255 -18.29 -1.45 9.65
CA ARG A 255 -17.23 -0.98 8.73
C ARG A 255 -16.34 -0.05 9.53
N GLY A 256 -15.08 0.10 9.19
CA GLY A 256 -14.17 1.01 9.92
C GLY A 256 -12.73 0.51 9.85
N ALA A 257 -11.86 1.11 10.66
CA ALA A 257 -10.55 0.57 10.92
C ALA A 257 -10.64 -0.75 11.68
N LEU A 258 -9.68 -1.62 11.40
CA LEU A 258 -9.42 -2.86 12.09
C LEU A 258 -7.91 -2.98 12.27
N VAL A 259 -7.48 -3.10 13.53
CA VAL A 259 -6.10 -3.33 13.95
C VAL A 259 -6.01 -4.75 14.47
N VAL A 260 -5.10 -5.54 13.88
CA VAL A 260 -4.94 -6.96 14.16
C VAL A 260 -3.47 -7.30 14.27
N SER A 261 -3.10 -8.03 15.31
CA SER A 261 -1.75 -8.57 15.52
C SER A 261 -1.79 -10.09 15.67
N LEU A 262 -0.60 -10.70 15.66
CA LEU A 262 -0.43 -12.09 16.06
C LEU A 262 -0.43 -12.24 17.57
N SER A 263 -0.95 -13.34 18.08
CA SER A 263 -0.80 -13.65 19.51
C SER A 263 0.68 -13.69 19.89
N PRO A 264 1.07 -13.20 21.08
CA PRO A 264 2.47 -13.16 21.45
C PRO A 264 3.16 -14.52 21.34
N ASN A 265 4.30 -14.56 20.66
CA ASN A 265 5.13 -15.73 20.36
C ASN A 265 4.54 -16.73 19.33
N ASP A 266 3.46 -16.40 18.63
CA ASP A 266 3.10 -17.14 17.42
C ASP A 266 4.10 -16.81 16.30
N ASP A 267 4.27 -17.75 15.37
CA ASP A 267 5.28 -17.75 14.30
C ASP A 267 4.58 -18.09 12.98
N LEU A 268 4.93 -17.40 11.91
CA LEU A 268 4.36 -17.55 10.59
C LEU A 268 5.15 -18.56 9.75
N GLU A 269 5.18 -19.82 10.18
CA GLU A 269 6.04 -20.85 9.57
C GLU A 269 5.97 -20.86 8.02
N HIS A 270 7.12 -20.57 7.40
CA HIS A 270 7.33 -20.49 5.95
C HIS A 270 6.63 -21.61 5.20
N ASN A 271 5.75 -21.22 4.28
CA ASN A 271 5.12 -22.13 3.33
C ASN A 271 4.35 -23.28 4.03
N SER A 272 3.84 -23.05 5.24
CA SER A 272 3.13 -24.07 6.04
C SER A 272 1.69 -24.33 5.57
N GLY A 273 1.08 -23.37 4.87
CA GLY A 273 -0.35 -23.38 4.51
C GLY A 273 -1.26 -22.73 5.55
N GLY A 274 -0.69 -22.15 6.62
CA GLY A 274 -1.41 -21.43 7.68
C GLY A 274 -2.17 -22.30 8.67
N GLY A 275 -2.79 -21.63 9.65
CA GLY A 275 -3.60 -22.24 10.71
C GLY A 275 -2.79 -22.71 11.93
N LEU A 276 -1.54 -22.25 12.06
CA LEU A 276 -0.69 -22.46 13.23
C LEU A 276 -0.72 -21.23 14.16
N GLU A 277 -1.11 -20.10 13.60
CA GLU A 277 -1.14 -18.77 14.20
C GLU A 277 -2.53 -18.37 14.72
N THR A 278 -2.55 -17.44 15.67
CA THR A 278 -3.75 -16.90 16.29
C THR A 278 -3.79 -15.38 16.15
N TRP A 279 -4.72 -14.90 15.33
CA TRP A 279 -4.96 -13.46 15.13
C TRP A 279 -5.78 -12.83 16.25
N VAL A 280 -5.29 -11.72 16.79
CA VAL A 280 -5.93 -10.94 17.86
C VAL A 280 -6.47 -9.64 17.27
N THR A 281 -7.75 -9.33 17.51
CA THR A 281 -8.27 -7.99 17.23
C THR A 281 -7.97 -7.08 18.41
N GLU A 282 -7.08 -6.12 18.20
CA GLU A 282 -6.74 -5.14 19.22
C GLU A 282 -7.75 -3.99 19.25
N PHE A 283 -8.09 -3.48 18.06
CA PHE A 283 -9.01 -2.36 17.93
C PHE A 283 -9.87 -2.44 16.68
N GLN A 284 -11.12 -1.98 16.80
CA GLN A 284 -12.06 -1.89 15.71
C GLN A 284 -12.96 -0.67 15.86
N THR A 285 -13.13 0.08 14.78
CA THR A 285 -14.08 1.21 14.74
C THR A 285 -15.38 0.84 14.01
N ASN A 286 -16.41 1.67 14.19
CA ASN A 286 -17.67 1.56 13.47
C ASN A 286 -17.97 2.87 12.75
N SER A 287 -17.99 2.86 11.42
CA SER A 287 -18.18 4.07 10.62
C SER A 287 -19.50 4.77 10.93
N ASN A 288 -20.54 4.03 11.34
CA ASN A 288 -21.83 4.62 11.71
C ASN A 288 -21.76 5.57 12.91
N THR A 289 -20.71 5.50 13.73
CA THR A 289 -20.50 6.43 14.87
C THR A 289 -19.60 7.61 14.52
N TYR A 290 -18.84 7.54 13.42
CA TYR A 290 -17.83 8.52 13.04
C TYR A 290 -18.04 9.02 11.60
N GLY A 291 -19.21 9.60 11.36
CA GLY A 291 -19.54 10.28 10.11
C GLY A 291 -19.98 9.37 8.94
N GLY A 292 -19.88 8.03 9.05
CA GLY A 292 -20.40 7.07 8.08
C GLY A 292 -19.49 6.84 6.87
N GLY A 293 -20.07 6.34 5.78
CA GLY A 293 -19.36 6.17 4.51
C GLY A 293 -18.71 4.82 4.26
N SER A 294 -17.95 4.76 3.17
CA SER A 294 -17.11 3.60 2.81
C SER A 294 -15.67 3.88 3.21
N PRO A 295 -15.07 3.10 4.11
CA PRO A 295 -13.65 3.26 4.47
C PRO A 295 -12.71 3.08 3.29
N TYR A 296 -11.61 3.85 3.27
CA TYR A 296 -10.55 3.81 2.25
C TYR A 296 -9.16 3.64 2.86
N HIS A 297 -8.88 4.28 3.98
CA HIS A 297 -7.55 4.20 4.62
C HIS A 297 -7.65 4.41 6.13
N ALA A 298 -6.75 3.78 6.86
CA ALA A 298 -6.47 4.00 8.27
C ALA A 298 -4.95 4.28 8.35
N LEU A 299 -4.57 5.56 8.34
CA LEU A 299 -3.19 6.02 8.17
C LEU A 299 -2.54 6.32 9.53
N PRO A 300 -1.51 5.58 9.96
CA PRO A 300 -0.68 5.97 11.10
C PRO A 300 0.01 7.33 10.87
N ALA A 301 0.03 8.18 11.90
CA ALA A 301 0.75 9.45 11.94
C ALA A 301 0.97 9.90 13.40
N ASP A 302 2.17 10.32 13.77
CA ASP A 302 2.41 11.02 15.03
C ASP A 302 2.01 12.50 14.86
N LEU A 303 0.73 12.83 15.03
CA LEU A 303 0.22 14.16 14.68
C LEU A 303 0.65 15.24 15.66
N ASN A 304 1.20 14.86 16.82
CA ASN A 304 1.44 15.75 17.94
C ASN A 304 2.90 15.70 18.46
N GLY A 305 3.74 14.87 17.86
CA GLY A 305 5.17 14.74 18.13
C GLY A 305 5.49 14.13 19.49
N ASP A 306 4.57 13.36 20.08
CA ASP A 306 4.76 12.74 21.39
C ASP A 306 5.31 11.31 21.33
N GLY A 307 5.48 10.77 20.12
CA GLY A 307 6.00 9.45 19.84
C GLY A 307 4.95 8.34 19.92
N ASN A 308 3.71 8.62 20.30
CA ASN A 308 2.59 7.70 20.10
C ASN A 308 1.88 8.07 18.80
N TYR A 309 1.44 7.05 18.06
CA TYR A 309 0.80 7.29 16.78
C TYR A 309 -0.72 7.45 16.92
N GLU A 310 -1.24 8.44 16.20
CA GLU A 310 -2.63 8.48 15.81
C GLU A 310 -2.87 7.68 14.52
N VAL A 311 -4.11 7.26 14.31
CA VAL A 311 -4.56 6.74 13.03
C VAL A 311 -5.62 7.65 12.44
N VAL A 312 -5.29 8.30 11.32
CA VAL A 312 -6.22 9.14 10.54
C VAL A 312 -7.02 8.25 9.60
N ASN A 313 -8.29 8.07 9.93
CA ASN A 313 -9.21 7.27 9.14
C ASN A 313 -9.87 8.13 8.07
N HIS A 314 -9.86 7.66 6.82
CA HIS A 314 -10.45 8.36 5.69
C HIS A 314 -11.54 7.51 5.03
N HIS A 315 -12.73 8.09 4.88
CA HIS A 315 -13.89 7.44 4.26
C HIS A 315 -14.43 8.26 3.07
N TRP A 316 -14.91 7.55 2.04
CA TRP A 316 -15.78 8.13 1.01
C TRP A 316 -17.16 8.39 1.59
N ASN A 317 -17.30 9.60 2.15
CA ASN A 317 -18.53 10.26 2.56
C ASN A 317 -18.23 11.72 2.94
N TYR A 318 -18.24 12.63 1.96
CA TYR A 318 -17.82 14.03 2.16
C TYR A 318 -16.38 14.17 2.68
N PHE A 319 -15.48 13.30 2.19
CA PHE A 319 -14.08 13.24 2.61
C PHE A 319 -13.92 13.06 4.13
N ASN A 320 -14.71 12.14 4.71
CA ASN A 320 -14.82 12.04 6.15
C ASN A 320 -13.51 11.57 6.80
N LEU A 321 -13.03 12.35 7.78
CA LEU A 321 -11.85 12.10 8.58
C LEU A 321 -12.21 11.93 10.06
N TYR A 322 -11.63 10.95 10.73
CA TYR A 322 -11.68 10.82 12.19
C TYR A 322 -10.47 10.03 12.69
N ASN A 323 -10.10 10.24 13.95
CA ASN A 323 -8.85 9.70 14.48
C ASN A 323 -9.11 8.86 15.73
N PHE A 324 -8.25 7.88 15.96
CA PHE A 324 -7.99 7.29 17.26
C PHE A 324 -6.49 7.36 17.54
N SER A 325 -6.09 7.30 18.81
CA SER A 325 -4.68 7.28 19.23
C SER A 325 -4.36 5.93 19.86
N ALA A 326 -3.19 5.39 19.55
CA ALA A 326 -2.54 4.42 20.43
C ALA A 326 -1.98 5.18 21.64
N THR A 327 -2.09 4.61 22.84
CA THR A 327 -1.67 5.27 24.09
C THR A 327 -0.76 4.40 24.94
N GLY A 328 -0.30 3.29 24.35
CA GLY A 328 0.51 2.24 24.93
C GLY A 328 0.07 0.87 24.38
N PRO A 329 0.79 -0.20 24.73
CA PRO A 329 0.56 -1.54 24.20
C PRO A 329 -0.90 -1.99 24.34
N ASP A 330 -1.47 -2.49 23.25
CA ASP A 330 -2.85 -2.93 23.07
C ASP A 330 -3.91 -1.89 23.48
N THR A 331 -3.56 -0.60 23.57
CA THR A 331 -4.40 0.41 24.23
C THR A 331 -4.72 1.60 23.34
N TYR A 332 -5.98 1.67 22.93
CA TYR A 332 -6.47 2.66 21.97
C TYR A 332 -7.55 3.57 22.57
N VAL A 333 -7.51 4.86 22.20
CA VAL A 333 -8.52 5.85 22.59
C VAL A 333 -9.11 6.55 21.36
N ILE A 334 -10.42 6.77 21.37
CA ILE A 334 -11.15 7.46 20.31
C ILE A 334 -12.15 8.43 20.95
N ALA A 335 -12.45 9.53 20.26
CA ALA A 335 -13.43 10.50 20.74
C ALA A 335 -14.81 9.85 20.97
N ASP A 336 -15.51 10.29 22.03
CA ASP A 336 -16.88 9.81 22.29
C ASP A 336 -17.79 10.07 21.08
N SER A 337 -18.60 9.07 20.72
CA SER A 337 -19.55 9.17 19.62
C SER A 337 -20.46 10.40 19.76
N GLY A 338 -20.47 11.27 18.74
CA GLY A 338 -21.30 12.48 18.70
C GLY A 338 -20.74 13.66 19.49
N SER A 339 -19.55 13.53 20.08
CA SER A 339 -18.82 14.68 20.61
C SER A 339 -18.40 15.63 19.49
N ALA A 340 -18.26 16.92 19.81
CA ALA A 340 -17.79 17.91 18.85
C ALA A 340 -16.36 17.56 18.41
N GLY A 341 -16.12 17.47 17.10
CA GLY A 341 -14.83 17.07 16.55
C GLY A 341 -14.57 15.56 16.49
N SER A 342 -15.56 14.71 16.80
CA SER A 342 -15.43 13.24 16.66
C SER A 342 -15.21 12.78 15.21
N TYR A 343 -15.52 13.63 14.23
CA TYR A 343 -15.17 13.47 12.82
C TYR A 343 -15.27 14.82 12.09
N TYR A 344 -14.68 14.91 10.90
CA TYR A 344 -14.67 16.07 10.03
C TYR A 344 -15.09 15.68 8.61
N GLN A 345 -15.94 16.49 7.98
CA GLN A 345 -16.44 16.29 6.61
C GLN A 345 -16.19 17.56 5.78
N PRO A 346 -14.92 17.81 5.41
CA PRO A 346 -14.48 19.10 4.87
C PRO A 346 -15.11 19.42 3.52
N THR A 347 -15.55 18.43 2.75
CA THR A 347 -16.10 18.66 1.40
C THR A 347 -17.62 18.73 1.37
N TYR A 348 -18.32 18.66 2.51
CA TYR A 348 -19.77 18.69 2.52
C TYR A 348 -20.32 19.93 1.78
N PRO A 349 -21.30 19.79 0.87
CA PRO A 349 -22.08 18.59 0.57
C PRO A 349 -21.56 17.74 -0.61
N SER A 350 -20.36 18.01 -1.13
CA SER A 350 -19.74 17.21 -2.19
C SER A 350 -19.17 15.91 -1.63
N ASP A 351 -19.60 14.78 -2.18
CA ASP A 351 -19.23 13.46 -1.68
C ASP A 351 -17.89 12.98 -2.27
N GLU A 352 -16.82 13.52 -1.69
CA GLU A 352 -15.46 13.31 -2.16
C GLU A 352 -14.69 12.24 -1.38
N PHE A 353 -13.56 11.82 -1.97
CA PHE A 353 -12.62 10.89 -1.36
C PHE A 353 -11.25 10.98 -2.02
N SER A 354 -10.21 10.58 -1.29
CA SER A 354 -8.94 10.20 -1.89
C SER A 354 -8.94 8.73 -2.30
N LEU A 355 -8.66 8.47 -3.58
CA LEU A 355 -8.70 7.12 -4.15
C LEU A 355 -7.64 6.20 -3.55
N PHE A 356 -6.43 6.72 -3.35
CA PHE A 356 -5.29 5.96 -2.82
C PHE A 356 -4.99 6.34 -1.36
N GLY A 357 -5.93 6.95 -0.64
CA GLY A 357 -5.67 7.35 0.74
C GLY A 357 -4.63 8.47 0.84
N GLY A 358 -3.87 8.47 1.93
CA GLY A 358 -3.02 9.60 2.30
C GLY A 358 -1.62 9.15 2.66
N TYR A 359 -0.78 10.14 2.96
CA TYR A 359 0.60 9.96 3.40
C TYR A 359 0.84 10.85 4.61
N ALA A 360 1.71 10.41 5.52
CA ALA A 360 2.09 11.12 6.73
C ALA A 360 3.60 11.33 6.75
N TYR A 361 4.06 12.55 7.04
CA TYR A 361 5.49 12.86 7.15
C TYR A 361 5.71 14.16 7.95
N ASP A 362 6.83 14.28 8.68
CA ASP A 362 7.26 15.55 9.30
C ASP A 362 7.93 16.43 8.23
N VAL A 363 7.11 17.23 7.53
CA VAL A 363 7.57 18.00 6.36
C VAL A 363 8.37 19.22 6.79
N ASP A 364 8.05 19.79 7.96
CA ASP A 364 8.64 21.06 8.40
C ASP A 364 9.69 20.93 9.53
N GLY A 365 9.93 19.70 9.98
CA GLY A 365 10.98 19.31 10.93
C GLY A 365 10.64 19.66 12.38
N ASP A 366 9.36 19.79 12.72
CA ASP A 366 8.91 20.13 14.08
C ASP A 366 8.56 18.91 14.95
N GLN A 367 8.72 17.70 14.39
CA GLN A 367 8.39 16.37 14.92
C GLN A 367 6.91 15.99 14.87
N ASN A 368 6.01 16.87 14.41
CA ASN A 368 4.64 16.47 14.11
C ASN A 368 4.59 15.94 12.67
N HIS A 369 3.81 14.89 12.45
CA HIS A 369 3.50 14.44 11.11
C HIS A 369 2.37 15.30 10.52
N GLU A 370 2.64 15.90 9.36
CA GLU A 370 1.60 16.40 8.47
C GLU A 370 0.98 15.23 7.70
N VAL A 371 -0.35 15.26 7.56
CA VAL A 371 -1.07 14.28 6.76
C VAL A 371 -1.61 14.92 5.48
N TYR A 372 -1.26 14.33 4.34
CA TYR A 372 -1.68 14.76 3.02
C TYR A 372 -2.60 13.73 2.36
N TYR A 373 -3.68 14.21 1.73
CA TYR A 373 -4.56 13.41 0.88
C TYR A 373 -4.84 14.14 -0.44
N ALA A 374 -4.77 13.42 -1.56
CA ALA A 374 -5.18 13.95 -2.86
C ALA A 374 -6.68 13.72 -3.09
N ASP A 375 -7.45 14.79 -3.35
CA ASP A 375 -8.87 14.67 -3.69
C ASP A 375 -9.09 14.15 -5.11
N TYR A 376 -9.81 13.04 -5.25
CA TYR A 376 -10.12 12.44 -6.53
C TYR A 376 -11.32 13.10 -7.23
N GLY A 377 -12.31 13.62 -6.49
CA GLY A 377 -13.54 14.13 -7.12
C GLY A 377 -13.53 15.62 -7.44
N GLY A 378 -12.45 16.32 -7.07
CA GLY A 378 -12.02 17.57 -7.67
C GLY A 378 -12.64 18.83 -7.08
N SER A 379 -13.42 18.74 -6.00
CA SER A 379 -14.05 19.94 -5.41
C SER A 379 -13.12 20.81 -4.57
N TRP A 380 -11.99 20.28 -4.08
CA TRP A 380 -10.99 21.08 -3.38
C TRP A 380 -10.36 22.14 -4.31
N SER A 381 -10.25 21.82 -5.61
CA SER A 381 -9.70 22.73 -6.64
C SER A 381 -10.64 23.87 -7.04
N VAL A 382 -11.88 23.91 -6.54
CA VAL A 382 -12.85 24.93 -6.96
C VAL A 382 -12.95 26.10 -5.97
N ASN A 383 -12.37 26.02 -4.76
CA ASN A 383 -12.43 27.12 -3.76
C ASN A 383 -11.42 27.06 -2.58
N ALA A 384 -10.31 26.32 -2.63
CA ALA A 384 -9.30 26.36 -1.55
C ALA A 384 -7.95 26.88 -2.07
N GLY A 385 -7.72 28.19 -1.90
CA GLY A 385 -6.52 28.93 -2.33
C GLY A 385 -6.86 30.22 -3.05
#